data_AF-M4BXN6-F1
#
_entry.id   AF-M4BXN6-F1
#
_cell.length_a   1.000
_cell.length_b   1.000
_cell.length_c   1.000
_cell.angle_alpha   90.00
_cell.angle_beta   90.00
_cell.angle_gamma   90.00
#
_symmetry.space_group_name_H-M   'P 1'
#
loop_
_entity.id
_entity.type
_entity.pdbx_description
1 polymer ?
#
loop_
_entity_poly.entity_id
_entity_poly.type
_entity_poly.pdbx_seq_one_letter_code
_entity_poly.pdbx_strand_id
1 'polypeptide(L)'
;MILVFVKHLNESVKGKRISSDIEVSPNVHKAVDLVREIDSWIDDIPPIQQPMRFGNRAFRTFHDRVLERTREMQEKTLPEEQRGAVIELAAYLEDSFGNRVRIDYGTGHETSFIVWMCTCCEASDFPALVLRLFNSYLALMRRLQKQYMLEPAGSHGVWGLDDYHCLPFYFGSAQLIGQHEILPESVHDDSVLETNCHEYLYLDAIKFIKEVKAGSPFAETSPMLNDISALPSWEKTNKGMLKLYEGEVLKKSSSKLGTVFRRIVSYRWTRYLSISL
;
A
#
# COMPACT_ATOMS: atom_id res chain seq x y z
N MET A 1 3.10 16.06 -7.66
CA MET A 1 4.24 15.72 -6.77
C MET A 1 4.10 14.29 -6.23
N ILE A 2 3.08 13.93 -5.44
CA ILE A 2 2.86 12.52 -5.03
C ILE A 2 2.69 11.57 -6.22
N LEU A 3 1.95 12.02 -7.24
CA LEU A 3 1.76 11.28 -8.47
C LEU A 3 3.06 11.01 -9.25
N VAL A 4 4.01 11.94 -9.19
CA VAL A 4 5.32 11.79 -9.84
C VAL A 4 6.13 10.72 -9.12
N PHE A 5 6.15 10.78 -7.78
CA PHE A 5 6.78 9.74 -6.97
C PHE A 5 6.20 8.35 -7.24
N VAL A 6 4.87 8.22 -7.22
CA VAL A 6 4.18 6.95 -7.52
C VAL A 6 4.51 6.43 -8.92
N LYS A 7 4.64 7.30 -9.93
CA LYS A 7 5.10 6.91 -11.27
C LYS A 7 6.54 6.40 -11.28
N HIS A 8 7.44 7.03 -10.55
CA HIS A 8 8.83 6.55 -10.44
C HIS A 8 8.92 5.21 -9.71
N LEU A 9 8.16 5.03 -8.62
CA LEU A 9 8.07 3.73 -7.93
C LEU A 9 7.60 2.63 -8.89
N ASN A 10 6.54 2.90 -9.65
CA ASN A 10 6.00 1.96 -10.64
C ASN A 10 7.01 1.59 -11.72
N GLU A 11 7.69 2.57 -12.32
CA GLU A 11 8.69 2.27 -13.35
C GLU A 11 9.89 1.51 -12.78
N SER A 12 10.26 1.76 -11.52
CA SER A 12 11.39 1.10 -10.87
C SER A 12 11.21 -0.41 -10.66
N VAL A 13 9.96 -0.90 -10.65
CA VAL A 13 9.61 -2.31 -10.44
C VAL A 13 9.15 -3.05 -11.70
N LYS A 14 9.21 -2.39 -12.85
CA LYS A 14 8.80 -2.99 -14.12
C LYS A 14 9.57 -4.27 -14.41
N GLY A 15 8.86 -5.38 -14.62
CA GLY A 15 9.46 -6.69 -14.89
C GLY A 15 10.22 -7.33 -13.73
N LYS A 16 10.13 -6.79 -12.51
CA LYS A 16 10.83 -7.31 -11.32
C LYS A 16 9.88 -8.07 -10.40
N ARG A 17 10.34 -9.20 -9.88
CA ARG A 17 9.58 -9.99 -8.89
C ARG A 17 9.84 -9.46 -7.49
N ILE A 18 8.99 -9.83 -6.53
CA ILE A 18 9.23 -9.54 -5.11
C ILE A 18 10.58 -10.12 -4.68
N SER A 19 10.92 -11.35 -5.07
CA SER A 19 12.20 -11.97 -4.72
C SER A 19 13.42 -11.45 -5.48
N SER A 20 13.26 -10.55 -6.47
CA SER A 20 14.38 -10.05 -7.27
C SER A 20 15.51 -9.50 -6.39
N ASP A 21 16.74 -9.84 -6.75
CA ASP A 21 17.94 -9.32 -6.09
C ASP A 21 18.07 -7.82 -6.39
N ILE A 22 17.95 -7.02 -5.34
CA ILE A 22 17.98 -5.56 -5.40
C ILE A 22 18.76 -5.06 -4.19
N GLU A 23 19.46 -3.95 -4.39
CA GLU A 23 20.10 -3.25 -3.27
C GLU A 23 19.02 -2.71 -2.32
N VAL A 24 19.23 -2.92 -1.02
CA VAL A 24 18.37 -2.41 0.03
C VAL A 24 19.22 -1.55 0.94
N SER A 25 18.99 -0.24 0.94
CA SER A 25 19.76 0.65 1.78
C SER A 25 19.45 0.44 3.27
N PRO A 26 20.36 0.86 4.18
CA PRO A 26 20.10 0.81 5.62
C PRO A 26 18.81 1.53 6.03
N ASN A 27 18.41 2.58 5.30
CA ASN A 27 17.18 3.33 5.60
C ASN A 27 15.94 2.50 5.26
N VAL A 28 15.92 1.82 4.10
CA VAL A 28 14.81 0.93 3.73
C VAL A 28 14.74 -0.26 4.69
N HIS A 29 15.89 -0.83 5.08
CA HIS A 29 15.92 -1.89 6.10
C HIS A 29 15.29 -1.45 7.42
N LYS A 30 15.68 -0.30 7.96
CA LYS A 30 15.07 0.26 9.19
C LYS A 30 13.57 0.49 9.04
N ALA A 31 13.12 0.96 7.88
CA ALA A 31 11.69 1.16 7.62
C ALA A 31 10.92 -0.16 7.56
N VAL A 32 11.51 -1.22 6.98
CA VAL A 32 10.93 -2.57 6.98
C VAL A 32 10.84 -3.12 8.40
N ASP A 33 11.90 -2.97 9.19
CA ASP A 33 11.92 -3.44 10.58
C ASP A 33 10.89 -2.69 11.45
N LEU A 34 10.71 -1.38 11.21
CA LEU A 34 9.63 -0.60 11.83
C LEU A 34 8.25 -1.20 11.52
N VAL A 35 7.97 -1.51 10.25
CA VAL A 35 6.69 -2.11 9.83
C VAL A 35 6.50 -3.50 10.48
N ARG A 36 7.57 -4.29 10.59
CA ARG A 36 7.54 -5.59 11.26
C ARG A 36 7.33 -5.50 12.78
N GLU A 37 7.89 -4.48 13.42
CA GLU A 37 7.63 -4.22 14.84
C GLU A 37 6.16 -3.84 15.06
N ILE A 38 5.56 -3.03 14.17
CA ILE A 38 4.12 -2.72 14.23
C ILE A 38 3.29 -4.00 14.00
N ASP A 39 3.71 -4.87 13.08
CA ASP A 39 3.04 -6.13 12.77
C ASP A 39 3.01 -7.11 13.95
N SER A 40 4.09 -7.17 14.74
CA SER A 40 4.12 -8.03 15.91
C SER A 40 3.15 -7.59 17.02
N TRP A 41 2.77 -6.31 17.07
CA TRP A 41 1.78 -5.84 18.06
C TRP A 41 0.37 -6.42 17.84
N ILE A 42 0.08 -6.97 16.66
CA ILE A 42 -1.17 -7.68 16.39
C ILE A 42 -1.27 -8.94 17.25
N ASP A 43 -0.14 -9.61 17.50
CA ASP A 43 -0.09 -10.82 18.33
C ASP A 43 -0.28 -10.50 19.82
N ASP A 44 0.18 -9.33 20.25
CA ASP A 44 0.01 -8.84 21.63
C ASP A 44 -1.42 -8.34 21.93
N ILE A 45 -2.22 -8.05 20.90
CA ILE A 45 -3.51 -7.38 21.02
C ILE A 45 -4.58 -8.25 20.33
N PRO A 46 -4.97 -9.38 20.93
CA PRO A 46 -5.95 -10.27 20.32
C PRO A 46 -7.34 -9.59 20.24
N PRO A 47 -8.18 -9.99 19.26
CA PRO A 47 -9.56 -9.55 19.14
C PRO A 47 -10.33 -9.81 20.44
N ILE A 48 -11.11 -8.82 20.87
CA ILE A 48 -11.97 -9.00 22.04
C ILE A 48 -13.32 -9.58 21.63
N GLN A 49 -13.96 -10.32 22.53
CA GLN A 49 -15.36 -10.69 22.37
C GLN A 49 -16.23 -9.43 22.44
N GLN A 50 -17.08 -9.26 21.42
CA GLN A 50 -17.98 -8.13 21.31
C GLN A 50 -19.28 -8.56 20.61
N PRO A 51 -20.40 -7.86 20.88
CA PRO A 51 -21.68 -8.20 20.23
C PRO A 51 -21.72 -7.80 18.75
N MET A 52 -20.87 -6.85 18.32
CA MET A 52 -20.85 -6.34 16.95
C MET A 52 -20.05 -7.26 16.02
N ARG A 53 -20.58 -7.48 14.82
CA ARG A 53 -19.98 -8.35 13.81
C ARG A 53 -18.86 -7.70 13.00
N PHE A 54 -18.76 -6.38 12.95
CA PHE A 54 -17.73 -5.65 12.22
C PHE A 54 -16.97 -4.72 13.17
N GLY A 55 -15.74 -4.36 12.81
CA GLY A 55 -14.90 -3.44 13.56
C GLY A 55 -14.62 -3.92 14.98
N ASN A 56 -13.61 -4.78 15.17
CA ASN A 56 -13.20 -5.22 16.49
C ASN A 56 -12.57 -4.06 17.28
N ARG A 57 -13.11 -3.77 18.47
CA ARG A 57 -12.63 -2.64 19.30
C ARG A 57 -11.19 -2.79 19.79
N ALA A 58 -10.61 -3.99 19.78
CA ALA A 58 -9.19 -4.20 20.06
C ALA A 58 -8.28 -3.41 19.10
N PHE A 59 -8.75 -3.11 17.89
CA PHE A 59 -8.05 -2.22 16.96
C PHE A 59 -7.74 -0.84 17.57
N ARG A 60 -8.59 -0.34 18.47
CA ARG A 60 -8.35 0.95 19.14
C ARG A 60 -7.10 0.88 20.01
N THR A 61 -6.91 -0.23 20.72
CA THR A 61 -5.70 -0.48 21.52
C THR A 61 -4.47 -0.61 20.65
N PHE A 62 -4.57 -1.31 19.51
CA PHE A 62 -3.50 -1.37 18.51
C PHE A 62 -3.14 0.03 17.99
N HIS A 63 -4.14 0.81 17.59
CA HIS A 63 -3.94 2.15 17.05
C HIS A 63 -3.44 3.13 18.12
N ASP A 64 -3.85 3.00 19.39
CA ASP A 64 -3.30 3.79 20.50
C ASP A 64 -1.79 3.53 20.65
N ARG A 65 -1.37 2.25 20.59
CA ARG A 65 0.05 1.90 20.62
C ARG A 65 0.82 2.47 19.44
N VAL A 66 0.22 2.50 18.23
CA VAL A 66 0.81 3.19 17.06
C VAL A 66 1.06 4.67 17.40
N LEU A 67 0.04 5.40 17.86
CA LEU A 67 0.17 6.83 18.18
C LEU A 67 1.23 7.12 19.26
N GLU A 68 1.37 6.21 20.23
CA GLU A 68 2.35 6.35 21.33
C GLU A 68 3.79 6.09 20.89
N ARG A 69 4.00 5.21 19.90
CA ARG A 69 5.32 4.66 19.57
C ARG A 69 5.91 5.21 18.27
N THR A 70 5.09 5.56 17.28
CA THR A 70 5.55 5.99 15.95
C THR A 70 6.49 7.19 16.02
N ARG A 71 6.26 8.15 16.92
CA ARG A 71 7.13 9.32 17.05
C ARG A 71 8.56 8.93 17.45
N GLU A 72 8.72 8.11 18.47
CA GLU A 72 10.03 7.62 18.92
C GLU A 72 10.70 6.76 17.83
N MET A 73 9.93 5.91 17.16
CA MET A 73 10.43 5.08 16.07
C MET A 73 10.91 5.95 14.89
N GLN A 74 10.16 6.99 14.54
CA GLN A 74 10.50 7.93 13.47
C GLN A 74 11.79 8.70 13.77
N GLU A 75 12.01 9.12 15.01
CA GLU A 75 13.23 9.80 15.45
C GLU A 75 14.50 8.93 15.29
N LYS A 76 14.35 7.59 15.41
CA LYS A 76 15.44 6.62 15.24
C LYS A 76 15.73 6.32 13.76
N THR A 77 14.73 6.44 12.90
CA THR A 77 14.87 6.17 11.46
C THR A 77 15.42 7.36 10.68
N LEU A 78 15.13 8.59 11.12
CA LEU A 78 15.53 9.81 10.41
C LEU A 78 16.98 10.26 10.72
N PRO A 79 17.69 10.82 9.72
CA PRO A 79 18.92 11.57 9.94
C PRO A 79 18.71 12.76 10.89
N GLU A 80 19.76 13.17 11.61
CA GLU A 80 19.67 14.23 12.62
C GLU A 80 19.19 15.56 12.03
N GLU A 81 19.57 15.85 10.78
CA GLU A 81 19.20 17.06 10.04
C GLU A 81 17.70 17.11 9.70
N GLN A 82 17.00 15.99 9.80
CA GLN A 82 15.58 15.83 9.45
C GLN A 82 14.66 15.66 10.67
N ARG A 83 15.23 15.69 11.88
CA ARG A 83 14.44 15.58 13.13
C ARG A 83 13.40 16.68 13.29
N GLY A 84 13.63 17.86 12.71
CA GLY A 84 12.65 18.95 12.68
C GLY A 84 11.35 18.62 11.94
N ALA A 85 11.35 17.62 11.06
CA ALA A 85 10.17 17.15 10.33
C ALA A 85 9.44 15.99 11.03
N VAL A 86 9.97 15.43 12.12
CA VAL A 86 9.40 14.25 12.82
C VAL A 86 7.91 14.40 13.09
N ILE A 87 7.46 15.57 13.56
CA ILE A 87 6.05 15.80 13.89
C ILE A 87 5.17 15.66 12.65
N GLU A 88 5.57 16.25 11.53
CA GLU A 88 4.82 16.18 10.27
C GLU A 88 4.87 14.77 9.66
N LEU A 89 6.00 14.06 9.83
CA LEU A 89 6.24 12.73 9.29
C LEU A 89 5.52 11.61 10.07
N ALA A 90 5.53 11.70 11.40
CA ALA A 90 4.83 10.78 12.27
C ALA A 90 3.33 10.81 11.98
N ALA A 91 2.74 11.98 11.73
CA ALA A 91 1.32 12.10 11.38
C ALA A 91 0.92 11.28 10.14
N TYR A 92 1.77 11.21 9.11
CA TYR A 92 1.50 10.38 7.94
C TYR A 92 1.61 8.89 8.25
N LEU A 93 2.60 8.49 9.06
CA LEU A 93 2.77 7.11 9.49
C LEU A 93 1.58 6.66 10.36
N GLU A 94 1.15 7.50 11.31
CA GLU A 94 0.01 7.25 12.19
C GLU A 94 -1.28 7.05 11.40
N ASP A 95 -1.52 7.88 10.38
CA ASP A 95 -2.69 7.77 9.50
C ASP A 95 -2.55 6.64 8.46
N SER A 96 -1.43 5.91 8.40
CA SER A 96 -1.22 4.85 7.41
C SER A 96 -1.97 3.54 7.70
N PHE A 97 -2.46 3.35 8.93
CA PHE A 97 -2.92 2.05 9.41
C PHE A 97 -4.43 1.97 9.67
N GLY A 98 -5.19 2.98 9.24
CA GLY A 98 -6.65 3.05 9.37
C GLY A 98 -7.12 4.15 10.32
N ASN A 99 -8.40 4.14 10.67
CA ASN A 99 -8.99 5.14 11.58
C ASN A 99 -9.42 4.53 12.90
N ARG A 100 -8.82 4.99 14.00
CA ARG A 100 -9.16 4.54 15.36
C ARG A 100 -10.65 4.56 15.71
N VAL A 101 -11.38 5.61 15.34
CA VAL A 101 -12.78 5.79 15.77
C VAL A 101 -13.70 4.91 14.93
N ARG A 102 -13.55 4.98 13.60
CA ARG A 102 -14.38 4.28 12.62
C ARG A 102 -14.02 2.80 12.48
N ILE A 103 -12.81 2.39 12.88
CA ILE A 103 -12.29 1.03 12.73
C ILE A 103 -12.35 0.61 11.25
N ASP A 104 -11.89 1.52 10.39
CA ASP A 104 -11.88 1.36 8.95
C ASP A 104 -10.48 1.60 8.36
N TYR A 105 -10.27 1.09 7.15
CA TYR A 105 -9.05 1.29 6.36
C TYR A 105 -9.41 1.44 4.89
N GLY A 106 -8.61 2.14 4.10
CA GLY A 106 -8.85 2.31 2.67
C GLY A 106 -7.73 3.06 1.96
N THR A 107 -7.95 3.39 0.69
CA THR A 107 -6.95 3.97 -0.22
C THR A 107 -6.38 5.31 0.24
N GLY A 108 -7.10 6.06 1.09
CA GLY A 108 -6.57 7.26 1.74
C GLY A 108 -5.42 6.96 2.70
N HIS A 109 -5.58 5.93 3.54
CA HIS A 109 -4.56 5.46 4.48
C HIS A 109 -3.37 4.85 3.73
N GLU A 110 -3.63 4.08 2.66
CA GLU A 110 -2.60 3.61 1.74
C GLU A 110 -1.77 4.78 1.17
N THR A 111 -2.45 5.86 0.77
CA THR A 111 -1.79 7.06 0.25
C THR A 111 -0.96 7.76 1.33
N SER A 112 -1.42 7.81 2.58
CA SER A 112 -0.65 8.33 3.72
C SER A 112 0.66 7.54 3.90
N PHE A 113 0.63 6.21 3.73
CA PHE A 113 1.84 5.39 3.78
C PHE A 113 2.81 5.70 2.64
N ILE A 114 2.33 5.88 1.41
CA ILE A 114 3.19 6.27 0.28
C ILE A 114 3.82 7.64 0.52
N VAL A 115 3.07 8.59 1.10
CA VAL A 115 3.62 9.90 1.46
C VAL A 115 4.70 9.75 2.51
N TRP A 116 4.50 8.90 3.52
CA TRP A 116 5.54 8.60 4.50
C TRP A 116 6.77 7.96 3.86
N MET A 117 6.60 7.03 2.91
CA MET A 117 7.71 6.40 2.17
C MET A 117 8.57 7.43 1.43
N CYS A 118 7.99 8.52 0.88
CA CYS A 118 8.73 9.61 0.22
C CYS A 118 9.82 10.22 1.12
N THR A 119 9.65 10.09 2.43
CA THR A 119 10.39 10.88 3.43
C THR A 119 11.65 10.15 3.87
N CYS A 120 11.66 8.83 3.71
CA CYS A 120 12.74 7.96 4.15
C CYS A 120 13.79 7.69 3.06
N CYS A 121 13.61 8.16 1.81
CA CYS A 121 14.30 7.57 0.66
C CYS A 121 15.12 8.53 -0.22
N GLU A 122 16.10 7.94 -0.91
CA GLU A 122 16.74 8.46 -2.12
C GLU A 122 16.20 7.74 -3.37
N ALA A 123 16.49 8.27 -4.57
CA ALA A 123 15.98 7.70 -5.82
C ALA A 123 16.47 6.25 -6.09
N SER A 124 17.65 5.90 -5.57
CA SER A 124 18.21 4.53 -5.63
C SER A 124 17.35 3.50 -4.89
N ASP A 125 16.55 3.92 -3.90
CA ASP A 125 15.76 3.02 -3.06
C ASP A 125 14.44 2.59 -3.70
N PHE A 126 14.01 3.20 -4.81
CA PHE A 126 12.64 3.01 -5.34
C PHE A 126 12.23 1.55 -5.55
N PRO A 127 13.06 0.64 -6.10
CA PRO A 127 12.69 -0.77 -6.18
C PRO A 127 12.48 -1.41 -4.79
N ALA A 128 13.35 -1.10 -3.82
CA ALA A 128 13.28 -1.67 -2.48
C ALA A 128 12.09 -1.12 -1.68
N LEU A 129 11.73 0.14 -1.88
CA LEU A 129 10.53 0.75 -1.31
C LEU A 129 9.26 -0.01 -1.68
N VAL A 130 9.15 -0.48 -2.93
CA VAL A 130 7.97 -1.25 -3.35
C VAL A 130 8.11 -2.73 -2.97
N LEU A 131 9.22 -3.36 -3.36
CA LEU A 131 9.39 -4.82 -3.29
C LEU A 131 9.76 -5.34 -1.89
N ARG A 132 10.11 -4.45 -0.94
CA ARG A 132 10.39 -4.82 0.46
C ARG A 132 9.45 -4.09 1.41
N LEU A 133 9.46 -2.77 1.40
CA LEU A 133 8.74 -1.96 2.38
C LEU A 133 7.22 -1.99 2.16
N PHE A 134 6.77 -1.64 0.96
CA PHE A 134 5.34 -1.67 0.62
C PHE A 134 4.78 -3.09 0.69
N ASN A 135 5.54 -4.10 0.25
CA ASN A 135 5.14 -5.51 0.41
C ASN A 135 4.94 -5.90 1.90
N SER A 136 5.86 -5.49 2.79
CA SER A 136 5.72 -5.74 4.24
C SER A 136 4.51 -5.00 4.83
N TYR A 137 4.24 -3.78 4.34
CA TYR A 137 3.06 -3.01 4.72
C TYR A 137 1.75 -3.68 4.30
N LEU A 138 1.68 -4.25 3.09
CA LEU A 138 0.50 -4.99 2.66
C LEU A 138 0.25 -6.24 3.50
N ALA A 139 1.30 -6.97 3.88
CA ALA A 139 1.19 -8.12 4.79
C ALA A 139 0.60 -7.71 6.14
N LEU A 140 1.11 -6.62 6.75
CA LEU A 140 0.58 -6.01 7.96
C LEU A 140 -0.90 -5.61 7.80
N MET A 141 -1.26 -4.91 6.71
CA MET A 141 -2.63 -4.45 6.46
C MET A 141 -3.61 -5.61 6.32
N ARG A 142 -3.23 -6.68 5.64
CA ARG A 142 -4.09 -7.88 5.52
C ARG A 142 -4.30 -8.55 6.87
N ARG A 143 -3.27 -8.59 7.73
CA ARG A 143 -3.42 -9.07 9.11
C ARG A 143 -4.39 -8.19 9.90
N LEU A 144 -4.26 -6.86 9.85
CA LEU A 144 -5.21 -5.95 10.52
C LEU A 144 -6.64 -6.12 10.01
N GLN A 145 -6.83 -6.14 8.69
CA GLN A 145 -8.14 -6.29 8.04
C GLN A 145 -8.83 -7.60 8.48
N LYS A 146 -8.11 -8.72 8.49
CA LYS A 146 -8.66 -10.02 8.92
C LYS A 146 -8.85 -10.09 10.44
N GLN A 147 -7.83 -9.73 11.22
CA GLN A 147 -7.82 -9.89 12.68
C GLN A 147 -8.85 -8.99 13.37
N TYR A 148 -8.93 -7.73 12.96
CA TYR A 148 -9.83 -6.75 13.56
C TYR A 148 -11.09 -6.48 12.76
N MET A 149 -11.30 -7.19 11.64
CA MET A 149 -12.49 -7.04 10.80
C MET A 149 -12.74 -5.56 10.43
N LEU A 150 -11.69 -4.89 9.96
CA LEU A 150 -11.76 -3.47 9.60
C LEU A 150 -12.83 -3.26 8.53
N GLU A 151 -13.52 -2.12 8.59
CA GLU A 151 -14.48 -1.76 7.57
C GLU A 151 -13.77 -1.10 6.36
N PRO A 152 -14.26 -1.30 5.12
CA PRO A 152 -13.75 -0.59 3.94
C PRO A 152 -14.07 0.92 3.99
N ALA A 153 -13.04 1.75 4.09
CA ALA A 153 -13.16 3.21 4.14
C ALA A 153 -13.29 3.80 2.73
N GLY A 154 -14.45 4.40 2.44
CA GLY A 154 -14.70 5.02 1.13
C GLY A 154 -14.83 4.02 -0.02
N SER A 155 -15.14 2.76 0.28
CA SER A 155 -15.41 1.73 -0.74
C SER A 155 -16.63 2.09 -1.58
N HIS A 156 -16.57 1.77 -2.86
CA HIS A 156 -17.70 1.83 -3.80
C HIS A 156 -18.50 0.52 -3.83
N GLY A 157 -18.30 -0.35 -2.83
CA GLY A 157 -18.81 -1.71 -2.83
C GLY A 157 -18.30 -2.47 -4.04
N VAL A 158 -19.19 -3.22 -4.70
CA VAL A 158 -18.85 -3.99 -5.91
C VAL A 158 -18.36 -3.13 -7.09
N TRP A 159 -18.57 -1.81 -7.06
CA TRP A 159 -18.10 -0.90 -8.11
C TRP A 159 -16.70 -0.34 -7.83
N GLY A 160 -16.08 -0.69 -6.70
CA GLY A 160 -14.69 -0.37 -6.40
C GLY A 160 -13.73 -1.31 -7.13
N LEU A 161 -12.47 -0.88 -7.27
CA LEU A 161 -11.39 -1.76 -7.72
C LEU A 161 -11.17 -2.88 -6.69
N ASP A 162 -10.99 -2.49 -5.44
CA ASP A 162 -10.86 -3.34 -4.26
C ASP A 162 -11.40 -2.56 -3.04
N ASP A 163 -11.71 -3.28 -1.96
CA ASP A 163 -12.28 -2.69 -0.76
C ASP A 163 -11.29 -1.77 -0.02
N TYR A 164 -9.99 -2.05 -0.11
CA TYR A 164 -8.97 -1.42 0.73
C TYR A 164 -7.86 -0.73 -0.08
N HIS A 165 -7.48 -1.29 -1.22
CA HIS A 165 -6.21 -0.98 -1.88
C HIS A 165 -6.39 -0.57 -3.35
N CYS A 166 -5.44 0.21 -3.85
CA CYS A 166 -5.35 0.51 -5.28
C CYS A 166 -3.93 0.27 -5.82
N LEU A 167 -2.92 0.63 -5.03
CA LEU A 167 -1.52 0.60 -5.47
C LEU A 167 -0.88 -0.79 -5.64
N PRO A 168 -1.31 -1.87 -4.96
CA PRO A 168 -0.84 -3.23 -5.25
C PRO A 168 -1.14 -3.62 -6.69
N PHE A 169 -2.29 -3.22 -7.23
CA PHE A 169 -2.66 -3.46 -8.63
C PHE A 169 -1.85 -2.59 -9.58
N TYR A 170 -1.53 -1.35 -9.20
CA TYR A 170 -0.68 -0.49 -10.02
C TYR A 170 0.75 -1.04 -10.09
N PHE A 171 1.43 -1.17 -8.96
CA PHE A 171 2.81 -1.68 -8.93
C PHE A 171 2.91 -3.13 -9.42
N GLY A 172 1.97 -3.98 -9.02
CA GLY A 172 1.94 -5.38 -9.45
C GLY A 172 1.73 -5.57 -10.95
N SER A 173 0.92 -4.72 -11.59
CA SER A 173 0.78 -4.77 -13.05
C SER A 173 2.07 -4.33 -13.76
N ALA A 174 2.89 -3.45 -13.15
CA ALA A 174 4.21 -3.13 -13.69
C ALA A 174 5.19 -4.30 -13.57
N GLN A 175 5.18 -5.04 -12.45
CA GLN A 175 5.99 -6.26 -12.28
C GLN A 175 5.75 -7.29 -13.39
N LEU A 176 4.51 -7.35 -13.89
CA LEU A 176 4.05 -8.32 -14.89
C LEU A 176 4.24 -7.83 -16.35
N ILE A 177 4.69 -6.60 -16.58
CA ILE A 177 5.03 -6.14 -17.93
C ILE A 177 6.20 -6.96 -18.49
N GLY A 178 6.02 -7.51 -19.69
CA GLY A 178 6.97 -8.40 -20.35
C GLY A 178 6.78 -9.90 -20.01
N GLN A 179 5.79 -10.26 -19.18
CA GLN A 179 5.41 -11.65 -18.99
C GLN A 179 4.60 -12.17 -20.18
N HIS A 180 4.89 -13.41 -20.59
CA HIS A 180 4.20 -14.09 -21.69
C HIS A 180 3.30 -15.24 -21.24
N GLU A 181 3.59 -15.83 -20.06
CA GLU A 181 2.83 -16.96 -19.51
C GLU A 181 1.73 -16.50 -18.55
N ILE A 182 2.03 -15.49 -17.73
CA ILE A 182 1.06 -14.88 -16.83
C ILE A 182 0.46 -13.68 -17.55
N LEU A 183 -0.77 -13.83 -18.03
CA LEU A 183 -1.54 -12.79 -18.71
C LEU A 183 -2.57 -12.18 -17.74
N PRO A 184 -3.17 -11.02 -18.05
CA PRO A 184 -4.23 -10.44 -17.22
C PRO A 184 -5.39 -11.40 -16.90
N GLU A 185 -5.75 -12.27 -17.84
CA GLU A 185 -6.81 -13.28 -17.67
C GLU A 185 -6.40 -14.41 -16.70
N SER A 186 -5.10 -14.64 -16.47
CA SER A 186 -4.59 -15.67 -15.57
C SER A 186 -5.01 -15.49 -14.11
N VAL A 187 -5.58 -14.33 -13.74
CA VAL A 187 -6.19 -14.10 -12.42
C VAL A 187 -7.37 -15.04 -12.12
N HIS A 188 -7.96 -15.65 -13.15
CA HIS A 188 -9.03 -16.65 -13.00
C HIS A 188 -8.51 -18.05 -12.68
N ASP A 189 -7.23 -18.32 -12.93
CA ASP A 189 -6.60 -19.62 -12.65
C ASP A 189 -6.02 -19.66 -11.24
N ASP A 190 -6.67 -20.42 -10.35
CA ASP A 190 -6.25 -20.55 -8.95
C ASP A 190 -4.87 -21.22 -8.81
N SER A 191 -4.47 -22.10 -9.72
CA SER A 191 -3.14 -22.73 -9.71
C SER A 191 -2.04 -21.71 -10.03
N VAL A 192 -2.31 -20.80 -10.98
CA VAL A 192 -1.39 -19.69 -11.28
C VAL A 192 -1.26 -18.77 -10.06
N LEU A 193 -2.38 -18.44 -9.40
CA LEU A 193 -2.37 -17.61 -8.20
C LEU A 193 -1.61 -18.26 -7.06
N GLU A 194 -1.85 -19.54 -6.76
CA GLU A 194 -1.16 -20.27 -5.70
C GLU A 194 0.35 -20.33 -5.93
N THR A 195 0.75 -20.58 -7.17
CA THR A 195 2.16 -20.72 -7.55
C THR A 195 2.90 -19.38 -7.52
N ASN A 196 2.24 -18.27 -7.91
CA ASN A 196 2.94 -17.01 -8.22
C ASN A 196 2.59 -15.84 -7.29
N CYS A 197 1.63 -15.98 -6.37
CA CYS A 197 1.20 -14.87 -5.51
C CYS A 197 2.35 -14.27 -4.68
N HIS A 198 3.31 -15.08 -4.24
CA HIS A 198 4.44 -14.60 -3.44
C HIS A 198 5.46 -13.76 -4.22
N GLU A 199 5.39 -13.75 -5.56
CA GLU A 199 6.31 -13.03 -6.43
C GLU A 199 5.74 -11.75 -7.03
N TYR A 200 4.41 -11.61 -7.06
CA TYR A 200 3.73 -10.52 -7.77
C TYR A 200 2.60 -9.91 -6.93
N LEU A 201 2.72 -8.62 -6.61
CA LEU A 201 1.77 -7.87 -5.78
C LEU A 201 0.32 -7.91 -6.32
N TYR A 202 0.16 -7.96 -7.65
CA TYR A 202 -1.15 -8.04 -8.28
C TYR A 202 -1.83 -9.38 -7.98
N LEU A 203 -1.11 -10.48 -8.19
CA LEU A 203 -1.64 -11.84 -7.99
C LEU A 203 -1.90 -12.11 -6.51
N ASP A 204 -1.03 -11.61 -5.65
CA ASP A 204 -1.18 -11.61 -4.19
C ASP A 204 -2.47 -10.89 -3.73
N ALA A 205 -2.74 -9.72 -4.30
CA ALA A 205 -3.97 -8.97 -4.01
C ALA A 205 -5.23 -9.72 -4.51
N ILE A 206 -5.20 -10.30 -5.72
CA ILE A 206 -6.30 -11.11 -6.25
C ILE A 206 -6.55 -12.34 -5.37
N LYS A 207 -5.50 -13.05 -4.97
CA LYS A 207 -5.61 -14.21 -4.08
C LYS A 207 -6.26 -13.83 -2.77
N PHE A 208 -5.83 -12.72 -2.15
CA PHE A 208 -6.44 -12.23 -0.92
C PHE A 208 -7.94 -11.91 -1.07
N ILE A 209 -8.34 -11.29 -2.18
CA ILE A 209 -9.76 -11.03 -2.47
C ILE A 209 -10.55 -12.34 -2.54
N LYS A 210 -10.05 -13.33 -3.30
CA LYS A 210 -10.70 -14.65 -3.44
C LYS A 210 -10.81 -15.39 -2.11
N GLU A 211 -9.81 -15.26 -1.22
CA GLU A 211 -9.86 -15.82 0.14
C GLU A 211 -10.92 -15.15 1.02
N VAL A 212 -10.96 -13.81 1.02
CA VAL A 212 -11.89 -13.05 1.88
C VAL A 212 -13.33 -13.18 1.40
N LYS A 213 -13.55 -13.26 0.08
CA LYS A 213 -14.86 -13.36 -0.55
C LYS A 213 -15.14 -14.79 -1.04
N ALA A 214 -14.57 -15.78 -0.37
CA ALA A 214 -14.73 -17.18 -0.71
C ALA A 214 -16.22 -17.59 -0.71
N GLY A 215 -16.59 -18.44 -1.67
CA GLY A 215 -17.97 -18.92 -1.81
C GLY A 215 -18.84 -18.10 -2.76
N SER A 216 -18.33 -17.01 -3.34
CA SER A 216 -18.98 -16.26 -4.41
C SER A 216 -18.08 -16.14 -5.65
N PRO A 217 -18.64 -16.16 -6.87
CA PRO A 217 -17.86 -15.98 -8.08
C PRO A 217 -17.12 -14.64 -8.09
N PHE A 218 -15.84 -14.65 -8.51
CA PHE A 218 -15.00 -13.45 -8.56
C PHE A 218 -15.63 -12.31 -9.38
N ALA A 219 -16.28 -12.64 -10.50
CA ALA A 219 -16.99 -11.68 -11.35
C ALA A 219 -18.15 -10.97 -10.65
N GLU A 220 -18.78 -11.59 -9.65
CA GLU A 220 -19.89 -10.99 -8.89
C GLU A 220 -19.38 -10.10 -7.75
N THR A 221 -18.28 -10.50 -7.11
CA THR A 221 -17.74 -9.79 -5.95
C THR A 221 -16.75 -8.69 -6.29
N SER A 222 -16.15 -8.76 -7.48
CA SER A 222 -15.09 -7.87 -7.98
C SER A 222 -15.22 -7.63 -9.49
N PRO A 223 -16.38 -7.16 -9.99
CA PRO A 223 -16.65 -7.02 -11.43
C PRO A 223 -15.65 -6.11 -12.14
N MET A 224 -15.16 -5.03 -11.51
CA MET A 224 -14.17 -4.16 -12.14
C MET A 224 -12.85 -4.89 -12.42
N LEU A 225 -12.33 -5.65 -11.45
CA LEU A 225 -11.12 -6.46 -11.64
C LEU A 225 -11.35 -7.58 -12.66
N ASN A 226 -12.55 -8.16 -12.67
CA ASN A 226 -12.94 -9.13 -13.69
C ASN A 226 -12.89 -8.51 -15.10
N ASP A 227 -13.44 -7.31 -15.30
CA ASP A 227 -13.40 -6.63 -16.59
C ASP A 227 -11.96 -6.23 -16.98
N ILE A 228 -11.15 -5.80 -16.01
CA ILE A 228 -9.73 -5.49 -16.22
C ILE A 228 -8.94 -6.73 -16.69
N SER A 229 -9.30 -7.92 -16.21
CA SER A 229 -8.64 -9.17 -16.60
C SER A 229 -8.78 -9.49 -18.09
N ALA A 230 -9.81 -8.94 -18.76
CA ALA A 230 -10.02 -9.09 -20.20
C ALA A 230 -9.16 -8.12 -21.04
N LEU A 231 -8.38 -7.24 -20.42
CA LEU A 231 -7.44 -6.38 -21.16
C LEU A 231 -6.32 -7.22 -21.78
N PRO A 232 -5.88 -6.91 -23.01
CA PRO A 232 -4.99 -7.80 -23.75
C PRO A 232 -3.52 -7.76 -23.29
N SER A 233 -3.15 -6.86 -22.37
CA SER A 233 -1.77 -6.78 -21.89
C SER A 233 -1.64 -6.05 -20.56
N TRP A 234 -0.58 -6.38 -19.80
CA TRP A 234 -0.24 -5.73 -18.55
C TRP A 234 0.11 -4.25 -18.71
N GLU A 235 0.63 -3.80 -19.85
CA GLU A 235 0.85 -2.38 -20.12
C GLU A 235 -0.46 -1.60 -20.21
N LYS A 236 -1.50 -2.17 -20.81
CA LYS A 236 -2.83 -1.54 -20.83
C LYS A 236 -3.44 -1.53 -19.43
N THR A 237 -3.32 -2.64 -18.70
CA THR A 237 -3.74 -2.73 -17.30
C THR A 237 -3.05 -1.65 -16.45
N ASN A 238 -1.72 -1.55 -16.50
CA ASN A 238 -0.93 -0.58 -15.73
C ASN A 238 -1.30 0.87 -16.05
N LYS A 239 -1.49 1.20 -17.34
CA LYS A 239 -1.98 2.52 -17.76
C LYS A 239 -3.38 2.81 -17.23
N GLY A 240 -4.27 1.82 -17.20
CA GLY A 240 -5.60 1.93 -16.61
C GLY A 240 -5.56 2.16 -15.10
N MET A 241 -4.72 1.40 -14.38
CA MET A 241 -4.54 1.51 -12.93
C MET A 241 -4.07 2.90 -12.51
N LEU A 242 -3.14 3.50 -13.27
CA LEU A 242 -2.71 4.87 -13.04
C LEU A 242 -3.86 5.87 -13.14
N LYS A 243 -4.70 5.75 -14.18
CA LYS A 243 -5.86 6.64 -14.38
C LYS A 243 -6.89 6.48 -13.25
N LEU A 244 -7.12 5.26 -12.79
CA LEU A 244 -7.99 4.97 -11.65
C LEU A 244 -7.44 5.60 -10.38
N TYR A 245 -6.15 5.44 -10.09
CA TYR A 245 -5.54 6.06 -8.91
C TYR A 245 -5.62 7.60 -8.95
N GLU A 246 -5.33 8.20 -10.10
CA GLU A 246 -5.46 9.65 -10.30
C GLU A 246 -6.91 10.13 -10.13
N GLY A 247 -7.87 9.43 -10.72
CA GLY A 247 -9.28 9.81 -10.77
C GLY A 247 -10.05 9.55 -9.48
N GLU A 248 -9.88 8.35 -8.92
CA GLU A 248 -10.70 7.83 -7.82
C GLU A 248 -10.05 8.04 -6.46
N VAL A 249 -8.71 8.07 -6.37
CA VAL A 249 -8.01 8.26 -5.09
C VAL A 249 -7.55 9.71 -4.94
N LEU A 250 -6.67 10.19 -5.82
CA LEU A 250 -6.02 11.49 -5.61
C LEU A 250 -6.97 12.69 -5.73
N LYS A 251 -7.89 12.69 -6.69
CA LYS A 251 -8.87 13.79 -6.81
C LYS A 251 -9.80 13.87 -5.61
N LYS A 252 -10.22 12.73 -5.05
CA LYS A 252 -11.09 12.67 -3.86
C LYS A 252 -10.34 13.01 -2.56
N SER A 253 -9.07 12.62 -2.46
CA SER A 253 -8.21 12.86 -1.28
C SER A 253 -7.55 14.25 -1.24
N SER A 254 -7.63 15.01 -2.33
CA SER A 254 -6.96 16.33 -2.49
C SER A 254 -7.36 17.40 -1.46
N SER A 255 -8.42 17.20 -0.68
CA SER A 255 -8.82 18.09 0.43
C SER A 255 -7.98 17.94 1.70
N LYS A 256 -7.31 16.79 1.94
CA LYS A 256 -6.54 16.53 3.18
C LYS A 256 -5.01 16.53 3.01
N LEU A 257 -4.49 16.23 1.82
CA LEU A 257 -3.03 16.09 1.58
C LEU A 257 -2.28 17.39 1.23
N GLY A 258 -3.00 18.50 0.99
CA GLY A 258 -2.45 19.67 0.26
C GLY A 258 -1.42 20.54 1.00
N THR A 259 -1.48 20.64 2.33
CA THR A 259 -0.73 21.70 3.05
C THR A 259 0.62 21.23 3.59
N VAL A 260 0.69 20.04 4.19
CA VAL A 260 1.90 19.53 4.85
C VAL A 260 2.92 18.98 3.83
N PHE A 261 2.43 18.31 2.78
CA PHE A 261 3.28 17.73 1.73
C PHE A 261 4.14 18.76 0.98
N ARG A 262 3.71 20.03 0.90
CA ARG A 262 4.50 21.09 0.25
C ARG A 262 5.78 21.44 1.01
N ARG A 263 5.80 21.29 2.34
CA ARG A 263 6.90 21.76 3.19
C ARG A 263 8.06 20.77 3.27
N ILE A 264 7.73 19.49 3.48
CA ILE A 264 8.69 18.37 3.54
C ILE A 264 9.41 18.20 2.20
N VAL A 265 8.68 18.30 1.10
CA VAL A 265 9.23 17.99 -0.23
C VAL A 265 10.11 19.11 -0.78
N SER A 266 9.91 20.36 -0.34
CA SER A 266 10.76 21.50 -0.73
C SER A 266 12.24 21.32 -0.36
N TYR A 267 12.55 20.50 0.66
CA TYR A 267 13.92 20.32 1.17
C TYR A 267 14.74 19.25 0.43
N ARG A 268 14.11 18.21 -0.14
CA ARG A 268 14.83 17.12 -0.85
C ARG A 268 14.58 17.09 -2.37
N TRP A 269 13.42 17.53 -2.85
CA TRP A 269 13.02 17.32 -4.24
C TRP A 269 13.32 18.48 -5.21
N THR A 270 13.73 19.63 -4.71
CA THR A 270 14.27 20.71 -5.54
C THR A 270 15.53 20.28 -6.32
N ARG A 271 16.24 19.23 -5.87
CA ARG A 271 17.37 18.62 -6.59
C ARG A 271 16.99 17.61 -7.69
N TYR A 272 15.78 17.04 -7.65
CA TYR A 272 15.38 15.99 -8.59
C TYR A 272 14.41 16.48 -9.67
N LEU A 273 13.60 17.51 -9.39
CA LEU A 273 12.73 18.14 -10.40
C LEU A 273 13.49 18.94 -11.46
N SER A 274 14.79 19.23 -11.25
CA SER A 274 15.65 19.87 -12.24
C SER A 274 16.21 18.92 -13.31
N ILE A 275 15.96 17.60 -13.21
CA ILE A 275 16.53 16.59 -14.12
C ILE A 275 15.45 16.01 -15.06
N SER A 276 14.19 16.44 -14.98
CA SER A 276 13.11 15.87 -15.81
C SER A 276 12.01 16.87 -16.21
N LEU A 277 12.43 18.06 -16.63
CA LEU A 277 11.66 18.90 -17.55
C LEU A 277 12.38 18.96 -18.89
#